data_AF-A0A956VZ33-F1
#
_entry.id   AF-A0A956VZ33-F1
#
_cell.length_a   1.000
_cell.length_b   1.000
_cell.length_c   1.000
_cell.angle_alpha   90.00
_cell.angle_beta   90.00
_cell.angle_gamma   90.00
#
_symmetry.space_group_name_H-M   'P 1'
#
loop_
_entity.id
_entity.type
_entity.pdbx_description
1 polymer ?
#
loop_
_entity_poly.entity_id
_entity_poly.type
_entity_poly.pdbx_seq_one_letter_code
_entity_poly.pdbx_strand_id
1 'polypeptide(L)'
;LNVFNPNLRMMARWMERSDAHWEPFGAWEGYQAQQDYGPSEQIVTTSLRVRDEGGAWRKTSFRLRYVHRYEMQHLLERAGFEVESLSGGFAGEALTDASPEMVWIARRP
;
A
#
# COMPACT_ATOMS: atom_id res chain seq x y z
N LEU A 1 -0.16 0.73 -9.06
CA LEU A 1 -1.17 0.01 -8.24
C LEU A 1 -0.54 -0.33 -6.89
N ASN A 2 -0.66 0.57 -5.88
CA ASN A 2 -0.20 0.29 -4.52
C ASN A 2 -1.07 -0.75 -3.87
N VAL A 3 -0.53 -1.95 -3.88
CA VAL A 3 -0.74 -2.88 -2.80
C VAL A 3 0.37 -2.58 -1.81
N PHE A 4 0.07 -1.86 -0.72
CA PHE A 4 0.91 -1.60 0.48
C PHE A 4 2.37 -2.06 0.32
N ASN A 5 3.08 -1.42 -0.61
CA ASN A 5 4.51 -1.51 -0.70
C ASN A 5 4.92 -0.14 -0.20
N PRO A 6 5.21 0.00 1.11
CA PRO A 6 5.53 1.30 1.66
C PRO A 6 6.60 1.93 0.78
N ASN A 7 6.25 3.01 0.10
CA ASN A 7 7.21 3.73 -0.71
C ASN A 7 8.17 4.38 0.29
N LEU A 8 9.31 3.73 0.57
CA LEU A 8 10.18 4.16 1.65
C LEU A 8 10.83 5.53 1.39
N ARG A 9 10.90 5.98 0.13
CA ARG A 9 11.26 7.40 -0.18
C ARG A 9 10.15 8.37 0.23
N MET A 10 8.89 7.95 0.11
CA MET A 10 7.73 8.71 0.56
C MET A 10 7.61 8.70 2.09
N MET A 11 7.85 7.55 2.74
CA MET A 11 7.93 7.47 4.21
C MET A 11 9.12 8.28 4.76
N ALA A 12 10.28 8.28 4.08
CA ALA A 12 11.41 9.14 4.43
C ALA A 12 11.08 10.64 4.36
N ARG A 13 10.22 11.05 3.40
CA ARG A 13 9.69 12.43 3.34
C ARG A 13 8.66 12.74 4.43
N TRP A 14 7.87 11.76 4.86
CA TRP A 14 6.87 11.92 5.91
C TRP A 14 7.51 11.93 7.32
N MET A 15 8.67 11.28 7.48
CA MET A 15 9.47 11.33 8.70
C MET A 15 10.07 12.72 9.00
N GLU A 16 10.17 13.62 8.01
CA GLU A 16 10.64 15.00 8.22
C GLU A 16 9.58 15.94 8.83
N ARG A 17 8.33 15.50 9.04
CA ARG A 17 7.22 16.40 9.43
C ARG A 17 6.31 15.92 10.58
N SER A 18 6.65 14.86 11.29
CA SER A 18 5.78 14.34 12.36
C SER A 18 6.53 14.21 13.67
N ASP A 19 6.27 15.13 14.60
CA ASP A 19 6.58 14.92 16.01
C ASP A 19 5.65 13.81 16.54
N ALA A 20 6.30 12.75 17.05
CA ALA A 20 5.77 11.61 17.80
C ALA A 20 4.94 10.54 17.04
N HIS A 21 5.59 9.44 16.64
CA HIS A 21 5.46 8.15 17.34
C HIS A 21 6.53 7.14 16.88
N TRP A 22 7.14 6.42 17.82
CA TRP A 22 8.25 5.48 17.65
C TRP A 22 7.78 4.06 17.96
N GLU A 23 8.25 3.04 17.22
CA GLU A 23 8.80 1.79 17.78
C GLU A 23 9.58 0.98 16.70
N PRO A 24 10.50 0.08 17.12
CA PRO A 24 11.88 0.04 16.64
C PRO A 24 12.08 -1.13 15.69
N PHE A 25 12.09 -0.86 14.39
CA PHE A 25 12.64 -1.79 13.43
C PHE A 25 14.11 -1.40 13.28
N GLY A 26 14.99 -2.04 14.07
CA GLY A 26 16.44 -1.78 14.12
C GLY A 26 17.02 -1.58 12.73
N ALA A 27 17.91 -0.60 12.55
CA ALA A 27 18.40 -0.09 11.26
C ALA A 27 18.41 -1.13 10.12
N TRP A 28 17.37 -1.12 9.28
CA TRP A 28 17.27 -2.04 8.14
C TRP A 28 18.26 -1.57 7.09
N GLU A 29 19.47 -2.14 7.09
CA GLU A 29 20.54 -1.82 6.15
C GLU A 29 20.23 -2.21 4.68
N GLY A 30 19.01 -2.65 4.39
CA GLY A 30 18.54 -2.86 3.02
C GLY A 30 17.34 -3.78 2.95
N TYR A 31 16.40 -3.44 2.06
CA TYR A 31 15.33 -4.34 1.64
C TYR A 31 15.24 -4.33 0.12
N GLN A 32 14.83 -5.44 -0.46
CA GLN A 32 14.51 -5.56 -1.87
C GLN A 32 13.13 -6.19 -2.00
N ALA A 33 12.28 -5.61 -2.85
CA ALA A 33 10.96 -6.15 -3.15
C ALA A 33 10.88 -6.51 -4.64
N GLN A 34 10.32 -7.67 -4.92
CA GLN A 34 9.92 -8.08 -6.27
C GLN A 34 8.42 -8.38 -6.25
N GLN A 35 7.71 -7.87 -7.25
CA GLN A 35 6.29 -8.08 -7.42
C GLN A 35 6.04 -8.91 -8.67
N ASP A 36 5.24 -9.96 -8.51
CA ASP A 36 4.74 -10.80 -9.59
C ASP A 36 3.22 -10.64 -9.64
N TYR A 37 2.70 -10.26 -10.80
CA TYR A 37 1.28 -10.01 -11.01
C TYR A 37 0.68 -11.18 -11.78
N GLY A 38 -0.36 -11.78 -11.21
CA GLY A 38 -1.24 -12.73 -11.88
C GLY A 38 -2.56 -12.05 -12.27
N PRO A 39 -2.70 -11.49 -13.48
CA PRO A 39 -3.82 -10.62 -13.81
C PRO A 39 -5.17 -11.33 -13.85
N SER A 40 -5.18 -12.60 -14.29
CA SER A 40 -6.39 -13.42 -14.34
C SER A 40 -6.97 -13.74 -12.96
N GLU A 41 -6.12 -13.77 -11.93
CA GLU A 41 -6.55 -14.02 -10.54
C GLU A 41 -6.67 -12.73 -9.71
N GLN A 42 -6.25 -11.59 -10.28
CA GLN A 42 -6.06 -10.30 -9.63
C GLN A 42 -5.22 -10.39 -8.35
N ILE A 43 -4.18 -11.22 -8.37
CA ILE A 43 -3.28 -11.41 -7.23
C ILE A 43 -1.92 -10.81 -7.56
N VAL A 44 -1.36 -10.09 -6.61
CA VAL A 44 0.06 -9.74 -6.58
C VAL A 44 0.75 -10.57 -5.51
N THR A 45 1.86 -11.19 -5.88
CA THR A 45 2.77 -11.84 -4.94
C THR A 45 3.97 -10.92 -4.73
N THR A 46 4.16 -10.46 -3.49
CA THR A 46 5.30 -9.63 -3.11
C THR A 46 6.32 -10.52 -2.43
N SER A 47 7.50 -10.67 -3.03
CA SER A 47 8.66 -11.30 -2.41
C SER A 47 9.59 -10.23 -1.85
N LEU A 48 9.95 -10.36 -0.57
CA LEU A 48 10.86 -9.45 0.11
C LEU A 48 12.16 -10.16 0.46
N ARG A 49 13.27 -9.45 0.27
CA ARG A 49 14.54 -9.76 0.91
C ARG A 49 14.84 -8.66 1.89
N VAL A 50 15.15 -9.05 3.12
CA VAL A 50 15.39 -8.16 4.25
C VAL A 50 16.77 -8.46 4.78
N ARG A 51 17.55 -7.44 5.06
CA ARG A 51 18.79 -7.61 5.81
C ARG A 51 18.48 -7.56 7.31
N ASP A 52 18.81 -8.63 8.03
CA ASP A 52 18.68 -8.65 9.49
C ASP A 52 19.81 -7.87 10.18
N GLU A 53 19.71 -7.69 11.49
CA GLU A 53 20.69 -6.95 12.31
C GLU A 53 22.10 -7.57 12.25
N GLY A 54 22.21 -8.87 11.94
CA GLY A 54 23.49 -9.56 11.72
C GLY A 54 24.05 -9.39 10.31
N GLY A 55 23.37 -8.63 9.45
CA GLY A 55 23.75 -8.39 8.07
C GLY A 55 23.36 -9.50 7.09
N ALA A 56 22.65 -10.54 7.54
CA ALA A 56 22.24 -11.67 6.72
C ALA A 56 20.93 -11.38 5.97
N TRP A 57 20.81 -11.87 4.75
CA TRP A 57 19.59 -11.73 3.96
C TRP A 57 18.57 -12.82 4.31
N ARG A 58 17.37 -12.40 4.74
CA ARG A 58 16.20 -13.26 4.93
C ARG A 58 15.16 -13.01 3.84
N LYS A 59 14.48 -14.06 3.40
CA LYS A 59 13.41 -13.97 2.40
C LYS A 59 12.06 -14.22 3.07
N THR A 60 11.08 -13.41 2.72
CA THR A 60 9.67 -13.64 3.05
C THR A 60 8.78 -13.27 1.87
N SER A 61 7.53 -13.70 1.86
CA SER A 61 6.58 -13.35 0.80
C SER A 61 5.16 -13.32 1.30
N PHE A 62 4.33 -12.49 0.70
CA PHE A 62 2.89 -12.47 0.92
C PHE A 62 2.14 -12.28 -0.40
N ARG A 63 0.86 -12.63 -0.39
CA ARG A 63 -0.06 -12.48 -1.52
C ARG A 63 -1.18 -11.54 -1.12
N LEU A 64 -1.55 -10.64 -2.02
CA LEU A 64 -2.70 -9.76 -1.84
C LEU A 64 -3.51 -9.73 -3.13
N ARG A 65 -4.82 -9.61 -2.98
CA ARG A 65 -5.71 -9.34 -4.11
C ARG A 65 -5.76 -7.84 -4.34
N TYR A 66 -5.57 -7.42 -5.58
CA TYR A 66 -5.73 -6.04 -5.95
C TYR A 66 -7.09 -5.82 -6.62
N VAL A 67 -7.60 -4.60 -6.53
CA VAL A 67 -8.89 -4.22 -7.10
C VAL A 67 -8.72 -2.94 -7.91
N HIS A 68 -9.42 -2.86 -9.05
CA HIS A 68 -9.49 -1.65 -9.85
C HIS A 68 -10.49 -0.65 -9.26
N ARG A 69 -10.38 0.63 -9.66
CA ARG A 69 -11.23 1.73 -9.17
C ARG A 69 -12.71 1.38 -9.17
N TYR A 70 -13.24 1.02 -10.35
CA TYR A 70 -14.68 0.78 -10.50
C TYR A 70 -15.13 -0.54 -9.85
N GLU A 71 -14.24 -1.52 -9.73
CA GLU A 71 -14.54 -2.75 -8.99
C GLU A 71 -14.73 -2.47 -7.50
N MET A 72 -13.81 -1.70 -6.89
CA MET A 72 -13.95 -1.33 -5.48
C MET A 72 -15.21 -0.49 -5.23
N GLN A 73 -15.50 0.48 -6.12
CA GLN A 73 -16.73 1.26 -6.04
C GLN A 73 -17.96 0.36 -6.04
N HIS A 74 -18.06 -0.56 -7.02
CA HIS A 74 -19.19 -1.47 -7.10
C HIS A 74 -19.29 -2.40 -5.89
N LEU A 75 -18.17 -2.86 -5.33
CA LEU A 75 -18.18 -3.68 -4.11
C LEU A 75 -18.73 -2.90 -2.92
N LEU A 76 -18.34 -1.62 -2.74
CA LEU A 76 -18.86 -0.75 -1.68
C LEU A 76 -20.37 -0.52 -1.84
N GLU A 77 -20.81 -0.15 -3.05
CA GLU A 77 -22.23 0.06 -3.36
C GLU A 77 -23.05 -1.21 -3.10
N ARG A 78 -22.57 -2.38 -3.56
CA ARG A 78 -23.23 -3.67 -3.35
C ARG A 78 -23.25 -4.13 -1.89
N ALA A 79 -22.30 -3.67 -1.10
CA ALA A 79 -22.28 -3.89 0.35
C ALA A 79 -23.18 -2.92 1.13
N GLY A 80 -23.90 -2.02 0.45
CA GLY A 80 -24.83 -1.06 1.05
C GLY A 80 -24.17 0.20 1.58
N PHE A 81 -22.99 0.55 1.08
CA PHE A 81 -22.33 1.81 1.39
C PHE A 81 -22.58 2.84 0.28
N GLU A 82 -22.63 4.11 0.68
CA GLU A 82 -22.56 5.26 -0.22
C GLU A 82 -21.13 5.79 -0.21
N VAL A 83 -20.53 5.95 -1.40
CA VAL A 83 -19.18 6.52 -1.54
C VAL A 83 -19.28 8.05 -1.45
N GLU A 84 -18.58 8.63 -0.47
CA GLU A 84 -18.53 10.07 -0.27
C GLU A 84 -17.38 10.72 -1.03
N SER A 85 -16.20 10.08 -1.02
CA SER A 85 -15.04 10.58 -1.75
C SER A 85 -14.03 9.49 -2.10
N LEU A 86 -13.21 9.79 -3.10
CA LEU A 86 -12.10 8.97 -3.57
C LEU A 86 -10.90 9.88 -3.83
N SER A 87 -9.78 9.58 -3.16
CA SER A 87 -8.52 10.31 -3.29
C SER A 87 -7.41 9.38 -3.76
N GLY A 88 -6.42 9.96 -4.44
CA GLY A 88 -5.22 9.30 -4.95
C GLY A 88 -4.06 9.21 -3.96
N GLY A 89 -4.32 9.44 -2.67
CA GLY A 89 -3.33 9.51 -1.61
C GLY A 89 -3.98 9.90 -0.28
N PHE A 90 -3.22 9.75 0.81
CA PHE A 90 -3.71 10.02 2.16
C PHE A 90 -3.84 11.53 2.48
N ALA A 91 -3.26 12.42 1.66
CA ALA A 91 -3.43 13.86 1.86
C ALA A 91 -4.62 14.43 1.08
N GLY A 92 -5.45 13.57 0.47
CA GLY A 92 -6.65 13.98 -0.25
C GLY A 92 -6.39 14.45 -1.69
N GLU A 93 -5.25 14.08 -2.26
CA GLU A 93 -4.90 14.42 -3.65
C GLU A 93 -5.89 13.80 -4.63
N ALA A 94 -6.07 14.44 -5.79
CA ALA A 94 -6.89 13.86 -6.85
C ALA A 94 -6.34 12.50 -7.30
N LEU A 95 -7.25 11.57 -7.60
CA LEU A 95 -6.88 10.28 -8.18
C LEU A 95 -6.41 10.48 -9.64
N THR A 96 -5.22 9.99 -9.95
CA THR A 96 -4.59 10.03 -11.28
C THR A 96 -3.95 8.68 -11.61
N ASP A 97 -3.51 8.49 -12.85
CA ASP A 97 -2.78 7.28 -13.25
C ASP A 97 -1.44 7.11 -12.51
N ALA A 98 -0.89 8.21 -11.99
CA ALA A 98 0.32 8.22 -11.19
C ALA A 98 0.05 8.01 -9.68
N SER A 99 -1.22 7.99 -9.27
CA SER A 99 -1.58 7.84 -7.86
C SER A 99 -1.14 6.48 -7.35
N PRO A 100 -0.41 6.46 -6.22
CA PRO A 100 0.14 5.23 -5.74
C PRO A 100 -1.02 4.44 -5.07
N GLU A 101 -1.84 5.05 -4.22
CA GLU A 101 -3.04 4.44 -3.58
C GLU A 101 -4.40 4.93 -4.10
N MET A 102 -5.46 4.20 -3.75
CA MET A 102 -6.85 4.70 -3.73
C MET A 102 -7.35 4.74 -2.28
N VAL A 103 -7.71 5.93 -1.79
CA VAL A 103 -8.28 6.14 -0.45
C VAL A 103 -9.76 6.44 -0.60
N TRP A 104 -10.61 5.58 -0.03
CA TRP A 104 -12.07 5.67 -0.12
C TRP A 104 -12.64 6.13 1.22
N ILE A 105 -13.54 7.10 1.18
CA ILE A 105 -14.45 7.40 2.30
C ILE A 105 -15.84 6.98 1.86
N ALA A 106 -16.45 6.09 2.65
CA ALA A 106 -17.79 5.61 2.42
C ALA A 106 -18.53 5.47 3.75
N ARG A 107 -19.83 5.72 3.72
CA ARG A 107 -20.69 5.59 4.90
C ARG A 107 -21.82 4.62 4.63
N ARG A 108 -22.36 4.03 5.70
CA ARG A 108 -23.68 3.43 5.63
C ARG A 108 -24.74 4.54 5.69
N PRO A 109 -25.81 4.45 4.89
CA PRO A 109 -26.96 5.35 4.99
C PRO A 109 -27.56 5.38 6.41
#